data_AF-A0A5D3Y6C6-F1
#
_entry.id   AF-A0A5D3Y6C6-F1
#
_cell.length_a   1.000
_cell.length_b   1.000
_cell.length_c   1.000
_cell.angle_alpha   90.00
_cell.angle_beta   90.00
_cell.angle_gamma   90.00
#
_symmetry.space_group_name_H-M   'P 1'
#
loop_
_entity.id
_entity.type
_entity.pdbx_description
1 polymer ?
#
loop_
_entity_poly.entity_id
_entity_poly.type
_entity_poly.pdbx_seq_one_letter_code
_entity_poly.pdbx_strand_id
1 'polypeptide(L)'
;IRGATGYTSGAALSSQPGAPSISAVINRVGNGPYVAYHLFSDAAGDYVHCVLEYSAGFFSHLVFGQLDKYGVYAGGHYCDATYIGTNANDHDNYLSSWSRPLFDNYAISSSSAGHVSANLELNIWRMFRGSTGDSSTFDAYGNGRSSLTNRLLVGSQPNTLNLATPFIPIYIFTDIGGPNSGNRAPLGVVKDLRLVWMQSFSVGQEVTLGSDTWKVFPIYRRSNLQNTSDDLPNSWQLGYAYRKIA
;
A
#
# COMPACT_ATOMS: atom_id res chain seq x y z
N ILE A 1 -1.11 10.02 7.76
CA ILE A 1 0.35 10.25 7.85
C ILE A 1 0.84 11.01 6.61
N ARG A 2 1.90 11.80 6.73
CA ARG A 2 2.51 12.54 5.61
C ARG A 2 4.02 12.60 5.84
N GLY A 3 4.80 12.30 4.81
CA GLY A 3 6.25 12.46 4.86
C GLY A 3 6.65 13.93 4.82
N ALA A 4 7.84 14.25 5.32
CA ALA A 4 8.43 15.58 5.22
C ALA A 4 9.97 15.44 5.24
N THR A 5 10.68 16.40 4.66
CA THR A 5 12.15 16.44 4.69
C THR A 5 12.71 17.19 5.88
N GLY A 6 11.83 17.82 6.67
CA GLY A 6 12.17 18.49 7.91
C GLY A 6 10.94 18.68 8.80
N TYR A 7 11.16 19.26 9.98
CA TYR A 7 10.12 19.56 10.95
C TYR A 7 10.18 21.02 11.38
N THR A 8 9.03 21.69 11.33
CA THR A 8 8.81 23.04 11.86
C THR A 8 7.75 22.95 12.96
N SER A 9 8.13 23.32 14.18
CA SER A 9 7.22 23.33 15.32
C SER A 9 6.01 24.24 15.06
N GLY A 10 4.81 23.77 15.41
CA GLY A 10 3.57 24.51 15.23
C GLY A 10 3.03 24.58 13.79
N ALA A 11 3.80 24.13 12.77
CA ALA A 11 3.31 24.09 11.40
C ALA A 11 2.32 22.92 11.19
N ALA A 12 1.28 23.16 10.39
CA ALA A 12 0.37 22.10 9.95
C ALA A 12 1.14 21.01 9.18
N LEU A 13 0.61 19.77 9.14
CA LEU A 13 1.26 18.65 8.43
C LEU A 13 1.57 18.96 6.96
N SER A 14 0.68 19.70 6.29
CA SER A 14 0.84 20.12 4.90
C SER A 14 1.86 21.24 4.69
N SER A 15 2.27 21.90 5.76
CA SER A 15 3.21 23.03 5.75
C SER A 15 4.59 22.64 6.29
N GLN A 16 4.80 21.35 6.58
CA GLN A 16 6.11 20.85 6.94
C GLN A 16 7.07 20.95 5.73
N PRO A 17 8.38 21.21 5.95
CA PRO A 17 9.35 21.31 4.86
C PRO A 17 9.33 20.08 3.95
N GLY A 18 9.21 20.29 2.64
CA GLY A 18 9.20 19.23 1.63
C GLY A 18 8.05 18.23 1.75
N ALA A 19 6.98 18.58 2.47
CA ALA A 19 5.81 17.72 2.60
C ALA A 19 5.06 17.60 1.27
N PRO A 20 4.62 16.38 0.89
CA PRO A 20 3.72 16.17 -0.24
C PRO A 20 2.42 16.97 -0.09
N SER A 21 1.73 17.26 -1.19
CA SER A 21 0.48 18.03 -1.18
C SER A 21 -0.68 17.26 -0.55
N ILE A 22 -0.68 15.93 -0.64
CA ILE A 22 -1.75 15.05 -0.13
C ILE A 22 -1.21 14.18 1.02
N SER A 23 -2.10 13.73 1.92
CA SER A 23 -1.75 12.81 3.01
C SER A 23 -2.14 11.38 2.67
N ALA A 24 -1.43 10.41 3.26
CA ALA A 24 -1.93 9.04 3.39
C ALA A 24 -2.94 9.00 4.53
N VAL A 25 -4.17 8.56 4.26
CA VAL A 25 -5.31 8.65 5.18
C VAL A 25 -6.10 7.35 5.16
N ILE A 26 -6.34 6.79 6.35
CA ILE A 26 -7.41 5.82 6.56
C ILE A 26 -8.72 6.59 6.71
N ASN A 27 -9.77 6.19 6.00
CA ASN A 27 -11.12 6.73 6.14
C ASN A 27 -12.14 5.62 6.43
N ARG A 28 -13.39 6.00 6.71
CA ARG A 28 -14.54 5.08 6.87
C ARG A 28 -14.38 4.00 7.96
N VAL A 29 -13.55 4.25 8.98
CA VAL A 29 -13.39 3.32 10.12
C VAL A 29 -14.30 3.64 11.31
N GLY A 30 -14.94 4.81 11.35
CA GLY A 30 -15.81 5.22 12.46
C GLY A 30 -15.05 5.61 13.72
N ASN A 31 -15.74 5.68 14.86
CA ASN A 31 -15.18 6.11 16.16
C ASN A 31 -14.82 4.95 17.10
N GLY A 32 -14.96 3.70 16.66
CA GLY A 32 -14.78 2.50 17.49
C GLY A 32 -15.97 2.21 18.44
N PRO A 33 -15.85 1.19 19.31
CA PRO A 33 -14.68 0.33 19.51
C PRO A 33 -14.37 -0.51 18.26
N TYR A 34 -13.08 -0.70 17.98
CA TYR A 34 -12.62 -1.53 16.86
C TYR A 34 -12.49 -2.99 17.29
N VAL A 35 -12.61 -3.92 16.34
CA VAL A 35 -12.57 -5.37 16.60
C VAL A 35 -11.16 -5.81 17.01
N ALA A 36 -10.16 -5.42 16.22
CA ALA A 36 -8.78 -5.79 16.48
C ALA A 36 -7.81 -4.83 15.80
N TYR A 37 -6.59 -4.76 16.33
CA TYR A 37 -5.44 -4.19 15.64
C TYR A 37 -4.28 -5.19 15.68
N HIS A 38 -3.52 -5.27 14.59
CA HIS A 38 -2.31 -6.05 14.49
C HIS A 38 -1.16 -5.13 14.10
N LEU A 39 -0.14 -5.06 14.95
CA LEU A 39 1.08 -4.31 14.70
C LEU A 39 2.20 -5.28 14.34
N PHE A 40 2.89 -4.98 13.25
CA PHE A 40 4.06 -5.71 12.77
C PHE A 40 5.24 -4.75 12.67
N SER A 41 6.38 -5.18 13.17
CA SER A 41 7.65 -4.47 13.12
C SER A 41 8.75 -5.52 13.21
N ASP A 42 9.95 -5.17 12.76
CA ASP A 42 11.14 -5.99 12.98
C ASP A 42 11.88 -5.57 14.24
N ALA A 43 12.87 -6.38 14.63
CA ALA A 43 13.67 -6.11 15.81
C ALA A 43 14.52 -4.82 15.69
N ALA A 44 14.81 -4.38 14.45
CA ALA A 44 15.59 -3.17 14.19
C ALA A 44 14.73 -1.88 14.26
N GLY A 45 13.40 -2.00 14.19
CA GLY A 45 12.49 -0.85 14.14
C GLY A 45 12.46 -0.17 12.76
N ASP A 46 12.75 -0.92 11.69
CA ASP A 46 12.80 -0.43 10.32
C ASP A 46 11.43 -0.04 9.78
N TYR A 47 10.37 -0.65 10.30
CA TYR A 47 9.01 -0.39 9.86
C TYR A 47 7.98 -0.59 10.97
N VAL A 48 6.83 0.02 10.80
CA VAL A 48 5.60 -0.30 11.53
C VAL A 48 4.48 -0.46 10.53
N HIS A 49 3.89 -1.64 10.51
CA HIS A 49 2.69 -1.93 9.75
C HIS A 49 1.54 -2.22 10.68
N CYS A 50 0.42 -1.55 10.45
CA CYS A 50 -0.79 -1.71 11.21
C CYS A 50 -1.91 -2.24 10.32
N VAL A 51 -2.56 -3.30 10.78
CA VAL A 51 -3.84 -3.77 10.26
C VAL A 51 -4.89 -3.45 11.31
N LEU A 52 -5.91 -2.71 10.91
CA LEU A 52 -7.07 -2.39 11.72
C LEU A 52 -8.27 -3.18 11.19
N GLU A 53 -8.84 -4.06 12.01
CA GLU A 53 -10.17 -4.61 11.78
C GLU A 53 -11.18 -3.70 12.48
N TYR A 54 -11.76 -2.76 11.74
CA TYR A 54 -12.64 -1.74 12.33
C TYR A 54 -14.08 -2.23 12.51
N SER A 55 -14.47 -3.26 11.77
CA SER A 55 -15.71 -4.03 11.92
C SER A 55 -15.43 -5.46 11.47
N ALA A 56 -16.21 -6.45 11.93
CA ALA A 56 -15.93 -7.86 11.67
C ALA A 56 -15.83 -8.14 10.15
N GLY A 57 -14.66 -8.55 9.68
CA GLY A 57 -14.38 -8.81 8.27
C GLY A 57 -14.06 -7.56 7.41
N PHE A 58 -13.92 -6.38 8.03
CA PHE A 58 -13.59 -5.12 7.37
C PHE A 58 -12.29 -4.51 7.90
N PHE A 59 -11.36 -4.25 6.98
CA PHE A 59 -9.97 -3.95 7.26
C PHE A 59 -9.54 -2.61 6.67
N SER A 60 -8.59 -1.98 7.35
CA SER A 60 -7.80 -0.86 6.83
C SER A 60 -6.36 -1.02 7.26
N HIS A 61 -5.44 -0.48 6.47
CA HIS A 61 -4.01 -0.63 6.70
C HIS A 61 -3.32 0.73 6.73
N LEU A 62 -2.36 0.86 7.65
CA LEU A 62 -1.45 2.01 7.75
C LEU A 62 -0.03 1.46 7.86
N VAL A 63 0.86 1.94 7.00
CA VAL A 63 2.24 1.44 6.96
C VAL A 63 3.21 2.61 6.86
N PHE A 64 4.34 2.50 7.53
CA PHE A 64 5.49 3.37 7.32
C PHE A 64 6.76 2.63 7.71
N GLY A 65 7.89 3.04 7.13
CA GLY A 65 9.17 2.39 7.38
C GLY A 65 10.19 2.72 6.32
N GLN A 66 11.21 1.89 6.20
CA GLN A 66 12.23 1.96 5.16
C GLN A 66 12.20 0.74 4.23
N LEU A 67 12.50 0.98 2.95
CA LEU A 67 12.63 -0.08 1.94
C LEU A 67 13.89 -0.92 2.17
N ASP A 68 13.85 -2.19 1.76
CA ASP A 68 15.06 -2.90 1.36
C ASP A 68 15.50 -2.33 0.01
N LYS A 69 16.51 -1.46 0.07
CA LYS A 69 16.95 -0.63 -1.05
C LYS A 69 17.71 -1.43 -2.10
N TYR A 70 17.46 -1.12 -3.36
CA TYR A 70 18.32 -1.52 -4.47
C TYR A 70 19.44 -0.51 -4.65
N GLY A 71 20.62 -0.87 -4.16
CA GLY A 71 21.80 -0.01 -4.19
C GLY A 71 21.86 0.98 -3.03
N VAL A 72 22.83 1.90 -3.12
CA VAL A 72 23.14 2.85 -2.06
C VAL A 72 22.64 4.24 -2.47
N TYR A 73 21.61 4.73 -1.79
CA TYR A 73 21.08 6.08 -1.96
C TYR A 73 20.48 6.60 -0.64
N ALA A 74 20.38 7.92 -0.48
CA ALA A 74 19.77 8.54 0.69
C ALA A 74 18.23 8.57 0.59
N GLY A 75 17.53 8.47 1.72
CA GLY A 75 16.08 8.25 1.75
C GLY A 75 15.74 6.76 1.70
N GLY A 76 14.62 6.42 1.07
CA GLY A 76 14.03 5.08 1.06
C GLY A 76 12.95 4.88 2.13
N HIS A 77 12.59 5.93 2.88
CA HIS A 77 11.46 5.87 3.80
C HIS A 77 10.14 5.97 3.03
N TYR A 78 9.13 5.22 3.44
CA TYR A 78 7.78 5.27 2.90
C TYR A 78 6.75 5.50 4.01
N CYS A 79 5.60 6.02 3.62
CA CYS A 79 4.40 5.99 4.43
C CYS A 79 3.17 5.88 3.53
N ASP A 80 2.21 5.03 3.89
CA ASP A 80 0.99 4.84 3.12
C ASP A 80 -0.17 4.36 4.00
N ALA A 81 -1.38 4.50 3.49
CA ALA A 81 -2.61 4.06 4.13
C ALA A 81 -3.62 3.66 3.06
N THR A 82 -4.46 2.68 3.38
CA THR A 82 -5.59 2.35 2.53
C THR A 82 -6.69 3.39 2.64
N TYR A 83 -7.34 3.70 1.51
CA TYR A 83 -8.43 4.68 1.44
C TYR A 83 -9.57 4.13 0.60
N ILE A 84 -10.81 4.30 1.03
CA ILE A 84 -12.00 3.87 0.28
C ILE A 84 -12.66 5.11 -0.31
N GLY A 85 -13.17 5.04 -1.54
CA GLY A 85 -13.90 6.14 -2.17
C GLY A 85 -15.10 6.63 -1.35
N THR A 86 -15.84 7.60 -1.87
CA THR A 86 -16.98 8.19 -1.14
C THR A 86 -18.34 7.76 -1.66
N ASN A 87 -18.44 7.36 -2.93
CA ASN A 87 -19.68 6.91 -3.54
C ASN A 87 -19.81 5.38 -3.49
N ALA A 88 -21.03 4.86 -3.53
CA ALA A 88 -21.28 3.44 -3.46
C ALA A 88 -20.48 2.60 -4.46
N ASN A 89 -20.51 3.02 -5.73
CA ASN A 89 -19.78 2.39 -6.83
C ASN A 89 -18.25 2.43 -6.68
N ASP A 90 -17.73 3.23 -5.75
CA ASP A 90 -16.30 3.31 -5.44
C ASP A 90 -15.89 2.35 -4.33
N HIS A 91 -16.81 2.06 -3.40
CA HIS A 91 -16.56 1.15 -2.28
C HIS A 91 -16.61 -0.30 -2.73
N ASP A 92 -17.64 -0.64 -3.52
CA ASP A 92 -17.96 -2.01 -3.92
C ASP A 92 -17.12 -2.53 -5.10
N ASN A 93 -16.36 -1.66 -5.75
CA ASN A 93 -15.53 -1.97 -6.90
C ASN A 93 -14.03 -1.95 -6.57
N TYR A 94 -13.38 -3.11 -6.62
CA TYR A 94 -11.94 -3.22 -6.33
C TYR A 94 -11.06 -2.37 -7.27
N LEU A 95 -11.54 -2.06 -8.49
CA LEU A 95 -10.85 -1.22 -9.48
C LEU A 95 -11.23 0.26 -9.42
N SER A 96 -12.01 0.74 -8.43
CA SER A 96 -12.36 2.16 -8.40
C SER A 96 -11.13 3.06 -8.26
N SER A 97 -10.92 4.00 -9.19
CA SER A 97 -9.83 4.98 -9.11
C SER A 97 -9.97 5.97 -7.94
N TRP A 98 -11.05 5.89 -7.17
CA TRP A 98 -11.28 6.67 -5.94
C TRP A 98 -10.87 5.92 -4.67
N SER A 99 -10.70 4.59 -4.75
CA SER A 99 -10.23 3.72 -3.67
C SER A 99 -8.75 3.35 -3.85
N ARG A 100 -7.99 3.22 -2.77
CA ARG A 100 -6.53 3.05 -2.70
C ARG A 100 -6.07 1.88 -1.85
N PRO A 101 -5.66 0.78 -2.46
CA PRO A 101 -4.71 -0.13 -1.83
C PRO A 101 -3.38 0.56 -1.51
N LEU A 102 -2.60 -0.02 -0.61
CA LEU A 102 -1.24 0.41 -0.31
C LEU A 102 -0.38 0.33 -1.58
N PHE A 103 0.45 1.34 -1.78
CA PHE A 103 1.41 1.46 -2.88
C PHE A 103 0.73 1.37 -4.26
N ASP A 104 -0.51 1.87 -4.37
CA ASP A 104 -1.27 1.90 -5.61
C ASP A 104 -1.01 3.17 -6.43
N ASN A 105 -0.93 3.01 -7.75
CA ASN A 105 -0.81 4.12 -8.70
C ASN A 105 -2.09 4.40 -9.47
N TYR A 106 -3.04 3.46 -9.45
CA TYR A 106 -4.26 3.58 -10.24
C TYR A 106 -5.26 4.57 -9.66
N ALA A 107 -5.21 4.80 -8.35
CA ALA A 107 -6.15 5.66 -7.67
C ALA A 107 -5.87 7.17 -7.81
N ILE A 108 -5.92 7.65 -9.05
CA ILE A 108 -5.60 9.03 -9.44
C ILE A 108 -6.58 10.07 -8.90
N SER A 109 -7.81 9.65 -8.62
CA SER A 109 -8.93 10.51 -8.18
C SER A 109 -9.11 10.53 -6.66
N SER A 110 -8.42 9.65 -5.93
CA SER A 110 -8.50 9.64 -4.48
C SER A 110 -7.94 10.92 -3.86
N SER A 111 -8.56 11.36 -2.76
CA SER A 111 -8.08 12.45 -1.90
C SER A 111 -6.96 12.02 -0.95
N SER A 112 -6.45 10.79 -1.09
CA SER A 112 -5.33 10.26 -0.34
C SER A 112 -4.21 9.80 -1.28
N ALA A 113 -2.98 9.83 -0.81
CA ALA A 113 -1.83 9.27 -1.50
C ALA A 113 -0.77 8.83 -0.50
N GLY A 114 -0.14 7.69 -0.78
CA GLY A 114 1.08 7.27 -0.10
C GLY A 114 2.31 7.98 -0.66
N HIS A 115 3.42 7.83 0.05
CA HIS A 115 4.67 8.53 -0.25
C HIS A 115 5.89 7.65 -0.09
N VAL A 116 6.93 7.95 -0.85
CA VAL A 116 8.29 7.44 -0.65
C VAL A 116 9.31 8.56 -0.83
N SER A 117 10.29 8.61 0.06
CA SER A 117 11.44 9.49 -0.06
C SER A 117 12.51 8.81 -0.91
N ALA A 118 13.12 9.53 -1.84
CA ALA A 118 14.34 9.09 -2.50
C ALA A 118 15.16 10.32 -2.89
N ASN A 119 16.31 10.48 -2.25
CA ASN A 119 17.19 11.63 -2.45
C ASN A 119 18.12 11.30 -3.61
N LEU A 120 17.57 11.42 -4.81
CA LEU A 120 18.26 11.19 -6.07
C LEU A 120 18.64 12.55 -6.66
N GLU A 121 17.93 13.04 -7.67
CA GLU A 121 18.10 14.39 -8.22
C GLU A 121 17.53 15.50 -7.34
N LEU A 122 16.56 15.16 -6.48
CA LEU A 122 15.91 16.07 -5.55
C LEU A 122 15.72 15.40 -4.19
N ASN A 123 15.77 16.18 -3.12
CA ASN A 123 15.46 15.73 -1.76
C ASN A 123 13.96 15.98 -1.50
N ILE A 124 13.12 15.06 -1.95
CA ILE A 124 11.65 15.18 -1.87
C ILE A 124 10.98 13.85 -1.53
N TRP A 125 9.75 13.94 -1.05
CA TRP A 125 8.83 12.81 -0.96
C TRP A 125 7.98 12.75 -2.22
N ARG A 126 8.07 11.62 -2.92
CA ARG A 126 7.32 11.32 -4.14
C ARG A 126 6.03 10.60 -3.80
N MET A 127 5.00 10.81 -4.61
CA MET A 127 3.64 10.34 -4.31
C MET A 127 3.29 9.11 -5.15
N PHE A 128 2.59 8.13 -4.57
CA PHE A 128 1.99 7.02 -5.32
C PHE A 128 0.75 7.49 -6.06
N ARG A 129 0.96 8.21 -7.16
CA ARG A 129 -0.10 8.76 -8.02
C ARG A 129 0.36 8.54 -9.44
N GLY A 130 -0.39 7.79 -10.25
CA GLY A 130 -0.05 7.62 -11.66
C GLY A 130 -0.61 8.78 -12.46
N SER A 131 0.09 9.90 -12.55
CA SER A 131 -0.29 10.96 -13.49
C SER A 131 0.70 10.87 -14.64
N THR A 132 0.32 10.20 -15.73
CA THR A 132 1.17 10.12 -16.92
C THR A 132 1.25 11.45 -17.69
N GLY A 133 1.10 12.61 -17.03
CA GLY A 133 0.99 13.89 -17.73
C GLY A 133 0.95 15.18 -16.90
N ASP A 134 0.94 15.14 -15.55
CA ASP A 134 1.14 16.35 -14.76
C ASP A 134 2.64 16.56 -14.51
N SER A 135 3.26 17.47 -15.25
CA SER A 135 4.67 17.83 -15.10
C SER A 135 5.00 18.49 -13.76
N SER A 136 4.05 18.60 -12.83
CA SER A 136 4.26 19.09 -11.47
C SER A 136 4.33 17.98 -10.41
N THR A 137 4.06 16.71 -10.76
CA THR A 137 4.09 15.59 -9.81
C THR A 137 5.33 14.72 -9.97
N PHE A 138 6.03 14.47 -8.86
CA PHE A 138 7.07 13.44 -8.81
C PHE A 138 6.42 12.13 -8.38
N ASP A 139 6.25 11.25 -9.34
CA ASP A 139 5.52 10.01 -9.16
C ASP A 139 6.45 8.91 -8.63
N ALA A 140 5.97 8.21 -7.62
CA ALA A 140 6.47 6.92 -7.20
C ALA A 140 5.52 5.86 -7.72
N TYR A 141 6.03 4.70 -8.12
CA TYR A 141 5.24 3.59 -8.64
C TYR A 141 5.40 2.37 -7.75
N GLY A 142 4.28 1.86 -7.23
CA GLY A 142 4.18 0.57 -6.59
C GLY A 142 3.26 -0.36 -7.38
N ASN A 143 2.92 -1.47 -6.75
CA ASN A 143 2.11 -2.52 -7.37
C ASN A 143 0.87 -2.92 -6.57
N GLY A 144 0.30 -1.98 -5.79
CA GLY A 144 -0.83 -2.23 -4.91
C GLY A 144 -2.07 -2.84 -5.58
N ARG A 145 -2.34 -2.51 -6.86
CA ARG A 145 -3.59 -2.92 -7.53
C ARG A 145 -3.51 -3.25 -9.01
N SER A 146 -2.82 -2.44 -9.81
CA SER A 146 -2.74 -2.68 -11.25
C SER A 146 -1.30 -2.56 -11.70
N SER A 147 -0.76 -3.66 -12.23
CA SER A 147 0.57 -3.84 -12.83
C SER A 147 0.81 -5.35 -13.02
N LEU A 148 1.93 -5.71 -13.66
CA LEU A 148 2.39 -7.11 -13.85
C LEU A 148 2.21 -7.96 -12.58
N THR A 149 2.63 -7.44 -11.43
CA THR A 149 2.63 -8.16 -10.16
C THR A 149 1.23 -8.38 -9.58
N ASN A 150 0.33 -7.40 -9.58
CA ASN A 150 -1.03 -7.63 -9.08
C ASN A 150 -1.88 -8.42 -10.11
N ARG A 151 -1.94 -7.98 -11.37
CA ARG A 151 -2.88 -8.56 -12.34
C ARG A 151 -2.44 -9.92 -12.87
N LEU A 152 -1.14 -10.15 -13.06
CA LEU A 152 -0.62 -11.41 -13.59
C LEU A 152 -0.07 -12.31 -12.48
N LEU A 153 0.71 -11.81 -11.53
CA LEU A 153 1.30 -12.70 -10.50
C LEU A 153 0.33 -13.04 -9.36
N VAL A 154 -0.44 -12.07 -8.85
CA VAL A 154 -1.43 -12.31 -7.78
C VAL A 154 -2.76 -12.80 -8.36
N GLY A 155 -3.25 -12.18 -9.43
CA GLY A 155 -4.51 -12.55 -10.08
C GLY A 155 -4.53 -13.90 -10.80
N SER A 156 -3.37 -14.52 -11.02
CA SER A 156 -3.27 -15.90 -11.54
C SER A 156 -3.06 -16.95 -10.44
N GLN A 157 -3.32 -16.57 -9.19
CA GLN A 157 -3.30 -17.50 -8.05
C GLN A 157 -4.72 -18.00 -7.72
N PRO A 158 -4.86 -19.18 -7.11
CA PRO A 158 -3.81 -20.20 -6.98
C PRO A 158 -3.35 -20.70 -8.35
N ASN A 159 -2.07 -21.03 -8.47
CA ASN A 159 -1.56 -21.65 -9.70
C ASN A 159 -2.30 -22.98 -9.93
N THR A 160 -3.01 -23.12 -11.04
CA THR A 160 -3.85 -24.29 -11.30
C THR A 160 -3.08 -25.59 -11.46
N LEU A 161 -1.77 -25.54 -11.74
CA LEU A 161 -0.92 -26.72 -11.91
C LEU A 161 -0.50 -27.35 -10.58
N ASN A 162 -0.30 -26.55 -9.53
CA ASN A 162 0.25 -27.03 -8.25
C ASN A 162 -0.45 -26.44 -7.01
N LEU A 163 -1.50 -25.67 -7.22
CA LEU A 163 -2.31 -24.97 -6.22
C LEU A 163 -1.54 -23.99 -5.34
N ALA A 164 -0.33 -23.58 -5.77
CA ALA A 164 0.49 -22.64 -5.02
C ALA A 164 -0.06 -21.21 -5.07
N THR A 165 -0.05 -20.55 -3.92
CA THR A 165 -0.47 -19.14 -3.75
C THR A 165 0.70 -18.34 -3.16
N PRO A 166 1.72 -18.01 -3.96
CA PRO A 166 2.94 -17.38 -3.46
C PRO A 166 2.70 -15.93 -3.02
N PHE A 167 3.38 -15.51 -1.96
CA PHE A 167 3.35 -14.12 -1.51
C PHE A 167 4.29 -13.27 -2.37
N ILE A 168 3.71 -12.29 -3.06
CA ILE A 168 4.41 -11.47 -4.06
C ILE A 168 4.95 -10.19 -3.39
N PRO A 169 6.26 -9.89 -3.48
CA PRO A 169 6.82 -8.66 -2.94
C PRO A 169 6.18 -7.40 -3.53
N ILE A 170 6.19 -6.33 -2.72
CA ILE A 170 5.80 -4.99 -3.18
C ILE A 170 7.05 -4.25 -3.61
N TYR A 171 7.16 -4.01 -4.92
CA TYR A 171 8.31 -3.34 -5.53
C TYR A 171 7.98 -1.86 -5.72
N ILE A 172 8.93 -1.01 -5.36
CA ILE A 172 8.79 0.44 -5.48
C ILE A 172 9.76 0.96 -6.52
N PHE A 173 9.26 1.81 -7.40
CA PHE A 173 9.98 2.50 -8.46
C PHE A 173 9.70 4.00 -8.37
N THR A 174 10.49 4.77 -9.09
CA THR A 174 10.22 6.20 -9.28
C THR A 174 10.86 6.73 -10.56
N ASP A 175 10.44 7.90 -11.02
CA ASP A 175 11.10 8.61 -12.10
C ASP A 175 12.35 9.37 -11.59
N ILE A 176 13.42 9.32 -12.39
CA ILE A 176 14.66 10.08 -12.20
C ILE A 176 14.82 11.10 -13.33
N GLY A 177 15.35 12.28 -13.02
CA GLY A 177 15.68 13.30 -14.04
C GLY A 177 14.54 14.28 -14.32
N GLY A 178 13.67 14.49 -13.33
CA GLY A 178 12.58 15.47 -13.37
C GLY A 178 11.19 14.83 -13.49
N PRO A 179 10.14 15.66 -13.40
CA PRO A 179 8.75 15.19 -13.48
C PRO A 179 8.46 14.51 -14.83
N ASN A 180 7.84 13.33 -14.78
CA ASN A 180 7.47 12.53 -15.96
C ASN A 180 8.62 12.28 -16.95
N SER A 181 9.85 12.12 -16.45
CA SER A 181 11.01 11.84 -17.30
C SER A 181 10.87 10.53 -18.09
N GLY A 182 10.01 9.61 -17.63
CA GLY A 182 9.91 8.24 -18.14
C GLY A 182 11.11 7.36 -17.80
N ASN A 183 12.15 7.93 -17.18
CA ASN A 183 13.34 7.22 -16.73
C ASN A 183 13.05 6.60 -15.36
N ARG A 184 12.33 5.48 -15.39
CA ARG A 184 11.95 4.73 -14.18
C ARG A 184 13.15 4.01 -13.60
N ALA A 185 13.38 4.21 -12.31
CA ALA A 185 14.40 3.53 -11.54
C ALA A 185 13.77 2.70 -10.40
N PRO A 186 14.25 1.47 -10.18
CA PRO A 186 13.81 0.65 -9.05
C PRO A 186 14.45 1.17 -7.75
N LEU A 187 13.62 1.46 -6.75
CA LEU A 187 14.08 1.92 -5.44
C LEU A 187 14.35 0.75 -4.48
N GLY A 188 13.46 -0.24 -4.46
CA GLY A 188 13.57 -1.35 -3.51
C GLY A 188 12.28 -2.12 -3.35
N VAL A 189 12.22 -2.89 -2.27
CA VAL A 189 11.02 -3.62 -1.86
C VAL A 189 10.58 -3.23 -0.46
N VAL A 190 9.27 -3.30 -0.22
CA VAL A 190 8.72 -3.13 1.13
C VAL A 190 9.08 -4.36 1.96
N LYS A 191 9.75 -4.15 3.09
CA LYS A 191 10.16 -5.21 4.00
C LYS A 191 8.93 -5.91 4.59
N ASP A 192 8.96 -7.24 4.65
CA ASP A 192 8.03 -8.04 5.46
C ASP A 192 6.52 -7.81 5.21
N LEU A 193 6.18 -7.26 4.04
CA LEU A 193 4.83 -7.04 3.55
C LEU A 193 4.75 -7.46 2.08
N ARG A 194 3.77 -8.31 1.78
CA ARG A 194 3.60 -8.90 0.44
C ARG A 194 2.13 -8.89 0.02
N LEU A 195 1.88 -8.92 -1.28
CA LEU A 195 0.57 -9.13 -1.86
C LEU A 195 0.24 -10.62 -1.89
N VAL A 196 -1.02 -10.95 -1.72
CA VAL A 196 -1.50 -12.34 -1.72
C VAL A 196 -2.92 -12.43 -2.29
N TRP A 197 -3.23 -13.57 -2.92
CA TRP A 197 -4.58 -13.96 -3.26
C TRP A 197 -5.25 -14.71 -2.11
N MET A 198 -6.32 -14.15 -1.57
CA MET A 198 -6.96 -14.61 -0.33
C MET A 198 -7.90 -15.81 -0.51
N GLN A 199 -8.12 -16.31 -1.73
CA GLN A 199 -9.04 -17.43 -1.96
C GLN A 199 -8.57 -18.71 -1.27
N SER A 200 -7.25 -18.91 -1.17
CA SER A 200 -6.64 -20.09 -0.55
C SER A 200 -6.53 -20.00 0.98
N PHE A 201 -6.91 -18.88 1.58
CA PHE A 201 -6.63 -18.61 3.00
C PHE A 201 -7.85 -18.13 3.76
N SER A 202 -7.91 -18.45 5.05
CA SER A 202 -8.83 -17.79 5.98
C SER A 202 -8.31 -16.41 6.38
N VAL A 203 -9.21 -15.50 6.74
CA VAL A 203 -8.83 -14.18 7.24
C VAL A 203 -8.06 -14.32 8.55
N GLY A 204 -6.91 -13.65 8.66
CA GLY A 204 -6.04 -13.74 9.83
C GLY A 204 -5.27 -15.07 9.93
N GLN A 205 -5.33 -15.94 8.91
CA GLN A 205 -4.61 -17.20 8.90
C GLN A 205 -3.10 -16.97 9.00
N GLU A 206 -2.44 -17.79 9.80
CA GLU A 206 -0.98 -17.88 9.83
C GLU A 206 -0.49 -18.95 8.85
N VAL A 207 0.51 -18.58 8.05
CA VAL A 207 1.07 -19.41 6.98
C VAL A 207 2.58 -19.47 7.19
N THR A 208 3.12 -20.68 7.26
CA THR A 208 4.56 -20.90 7.40
C THR A 208 5.18 -21.14 6.03
N LEU A 209 6.20 -20.34 5.68
CA LEU A 209 6.99 -20.47 4.46
C LEU A 209 8.47 -20.56 4.85
N GLY A 210 9.03 -21.77 4.82
CA GLY A 210 10.36 -22.02 5.35
C GLY A 210 10.42 -21.72 6.85
N SER A 211 11.34 -20.85 7.27
CA SER A 211 11.47 -20.39 8.67
C SER A 211 10.52 -19.26 9.05
N ASP A 212 9.82 -18.67 8.07
CA ASP A 212 9.04 -17.46 8.30
C ASP A 212 7.57 -17.80 8.51
N THR A 213 6.96 -17.17 9.51
CA THR A 213 5.51 -17.17 9.67
C THR A 213 4.95 -15.85 9.17
N TRP A 214 3.87 -15.93 8.39
CA TRP A 214 3.16 -14.79 7.84
C TRP A 214 1.71 -14.82 8.28
N LYS A 215 1.09 -13.65 8.46
CA LYS A 215 -0.34 -13.51 8.74
C LYS A 215 -1.03 -12.74 7.61
N VAL A 216 -2.14 -13.28 7.11
CA VAL A 216 -2.81 -12.74 5.91
C VAL A 216 -4.12 -12.04 6.21
N PHE A 217 -4.37 -10.91 5.54
CA PHE A 217 -5.60 -10.11 5.69
C PHE A 217 -6.09 -9.59 4.34
N PRO A 218 -7.41 -9.47 4.11
CA PRO A 218 -7.95 -8.71 2.98
C PRO A 218 -7.49 -7.24 3.02
N ILE A 219 -7.42 -6.58 1.86
CA ILE A 219 -7.12 -5.13 1.80
C ILE A 219 -8.26 -4.30 2.42
N TYR A 220 -9.51 -4.68 2.14
CA TYR A 220 -10.70 -4.05 2.75
C TYR A 220 -11.66 -5.10 3.28
N ARG A 221 -12.30 -5.82 2.36
CA ARG A 221 -13.21 -6.93 2.64
C ARG A 221 -13.03 -7.89 1.50
N ARG A 222 -12.93 -9.17 1.85
CA ARG A 222 -12.87 -10.23 0.85
C ARG A 222 -14.25 -10.49 0.27
N SER A 223 -14.33 -10.65 -1.04
CA SER A 223 -15.54 -11.08 -1.75
C SER A 223 -15.19 -11.98 -2.94
N ASN A 224 -16.19 -12.61 -3.54
CA ASN A 224 -16.02 -13.43 -4.74
C ASN A 224 -16.23 -12.65 -6.04
N LEU A 225 -16.56 -11.35 -5.96
CA LEU A 225 -16.88 -10.51 -7.10
C LEU A 225 -15.96 -9.28 -7.17
N GLN A 226 -15.60 -8.91 -8.39
CA GLN A 226 -14.86 -7.68 -8.66
C GLN A 226 -15.67 -6.43 -8.28
N ASN A 227 -16.97 -6.44 -8.60
CA ASN A 227 -17.93 -5.43 -8.16
C ASN A 227 -19.08 -6.16 -7.45
N THR A 228 -19.33 -5.82 -6.19
CA THR A 228 -20.38 -6.46 -5.38
C THR A 228 -21.73 -5.75 -5.44
N SER A 229 -21.78 -4.48 -5.87
CA SER A 229 -22.99 -3.67 -5.97
C SER A 229 -23.80 -3.59 -4.66
N ASP A 230 -23.09 -3.61 -3.53
CA ASP A 230 -23.67 -3.66 -2.17
C ASP A 230 -23.28 -2.46 -1.30
N ASP A 231 -22.63 -1.44 -1.87
CA ASP A 231 -22.15 -0.24 -1.16
C ASP A 231 -21.22 -0.55 0.03
N LEU A 232 -20.57 -1.71 0.00
CA LEU A 232 -19.64 -2.12 1.05
C LEU A 232 -18.22 -2.16 0.47
N PRO A 233 -17.20 -1.73 1.25
CA PRO A 233 -15.80 -1.80 0.82
C PRO A 233 -15.46 -3.16 0.23
N ASN A 234 -14.73 -3.21 -0.88
CA ASN A 234 -14.44 -4.46 -1.58
C ASN A 234 -13.00 -4.46 -2.10
N SER A 235 -12.25 -5.52 -1.79
CA SER A 235 -10.95 -5.79 -2.39
C SER A 235 -10.93 -7.07 -3.21
N TRP A 236 -12.10 -7.64 -3.52
CA TRP A 236 -12.24 -8.93 -4.16
C TRP A 236 -11.46 -10.00 -3.37
N GLN A 237 -10.52 -10.69 -4.01
CA GLN A 237 -9.63 -11.67 -3.35
C GLN A 237 -8.23 -11.11 -3.08
N LEU A 238 -8.01 -9.80 -3.23
CA LEU A 238 -6.72 -9.19 -2.93
C LEU A 238 -6.55 -9.01 -1.42
N GLY A 239 -5.35 -9.35 -0.94
CA GLY A 239 -4.93 -9.19 0.45
C GLY A 239 -3.45 -8.88 0.58
N TYR A 240 -3.05 -8.70 1.84
CA TYR A 240 -1.67 -8.55 2.25
C TYR A 240 -1.26 -9.69 3.18
N ALA A 241 -0.01 -10.12 3.06
CA ALA A 241 0.66 -11.00 3.99
C ALA A 241 1.72 -10.18 4.76
N TYR A 242 1.63 -10.19 6.08
CA TYR A 242 2.57 -9.53 6.99
C TYR A 242 3.43 -10.58 7.67
N ARG A 243 4.75 -10.44 7.65
CA ARG A 243 5.63 -11.38 8.37
C ARG A 243 5.49 -11.15 9.87
N LYS A 244 5.37 -12.26 10.60
CA LYS A 244 5.52 -12.28 12.05
C LYS A 244 7.00 -12.44 12.35
N ILE A 245 7.54 -11.51 13.11
CA ILE A 245 8.87 -11.61 13.69
C ILE A 245 8.65 -12.15 15.12
N ALA A 246 9.35 -13.22 15.46
CA ALA A 246 9.29 -13.86 16.78
C ALA A 246 10.13 -13.10 17.82
#